data_AF-A0AAV5JQV2-F1
#
_entry.id   AF-A0AAV5JQV2-F1
#
_cell.length_a   1.000
_cell.length_b   1.000
_cell.length_c   1.000
_cell.angle_alpha   90.00
_cell.angle_beta   90.00
_cell.angle_gamma   90.00
#
_symmetry.space_group_name_H-M   'P 1'
#
loop_
_entity.id
_entity.type
_entity.pdbx_description
1 polymer ?
#
loop_
_entity_poly.entity_id
_entity_poly.type
_entity_poly.pdbx_seq_one_letter_code
_entity_poly.pdbx_strand_id
1 'polypeptide(L)'
;MVSYMSLLMYGVGGIVVAGMALLVAFQEKLVYVPVLPGVTKSYQITPARLGLTYEDVWLRSSDGVKLHAWFIKLFPDCRGPTILFFQENAGSIFFIVLDYL
;
A
#
# COMPACT_ATOMS: atom_id res chain seq x y z
N MET A 1 23.11 35.23 35.85
CA MET A 1 22.90 33.96 36.59
C MET A 1 21.80 33.20 35.89
N VAL A 2 22.09 32.05 35.30
CA VAL A 2 21.07 31.19 34.69
C VAL A 2 20.31 30.53 35.85
N SER A 3 19.01 30.80 35.98
CA SER A 3 18.19 30.22 37.04
C SER A 3 18.10 28.70 36.83
N TYR A 4 18.20 27.90 37.89
CA TYR A 4 18.05 26.44 37.83
C TYR A 4 16.76 26.00 37.12
N MET A 5 15.71 26.83 37.19
CA MET A 5 14.46 26.63 36.47
C MET A 5 14.63 26.69 34.95
N SER A 6 15.43 27.64 34.45
CA SER A 6 15.71 27.75 33.01
C SER A 6 16.55 26.59 32.49
N LEU A 7 17.51 26.10 33.29
CA LEU A 7 18.28 24.91 32.94
C LEU A 7 17.38 23.67 32.80
N LEU A 8 16.43 23.49 33.72
CA LEU A 8 15.43 22.42 33.65
C LEU A 8 14.55 22.53 32.39
N MET A 9 14.05 23.72 32.08
CA MET A 9 13.21 23.94 30.90
C MET A 9 13.95 23.66 29.58
N TYR A 10 15.22 24.07 29.47
CA TYR A 10 16.03 23.76 28.28
C TYR A 10 16.35 22.26 28.18
N GLY A 11 16.60 21.58 29.31
CA GLY A 11 16.79 20.13 29.34
C GLY A 11 15.57 19.36 28.85
N VAL A 12 14.38 19.71 29.37
CA VAL A 12 13.11 19.10 28.95
C VAL A 12 12.81 19.41 27.49
N GLY A 13 12.97 20.67 27.06
CA GLY A 13 12.78 21.06 25.67
C GLY A 13 13.71 20.31 24.72
N GLY A 14 14.99 20.14 25.08
CA GLY A 14 15.96 19.37 24.32
C GLY A 14 15.57 17.90 24.15
N ILE A 15 15.09 17.26 25.22
CA ILE A 15 14.61 15.87 25.18
C ILE A 15 13.40 15.73 24.26
N VAL A 16 12.43 16.64 24.35
CA VAL A 16 11.22 16.60 23.50
C VAL A 16 11.58 16.78 22.02
N VAL A 17 12.45 17.73 21.70
CA VAL A 17 12.90 17.97 20.31
C VAL A 17 13.68 16.77 19.77
N ALA A 18 14.59 16.20 20.57
CA ALA A 18 15.33 15.01 20.18
C ALA A 18 14.41 13.80 19.97
N GLY A 19 13.42 13.61 20.85
CA GLY A 19 12.41 12.57 20.71
C GLY A 19 11.57 12.73 19.44
N MET A 20 11.11 13.95 19.14
CA MET A 20 10.37 14.24 17.92
C MET A 20 11.22 14.02 16.67
N ALA A 21 12.48 14.45 16.68
CA ALA A 21 13.39 14.23 15.56
C ALA A 21 13.63 12.74 15.30
N LEU A 22 13.76 11.94 16.36
CA LEU A 22 13.84 10.48 16.24
C LEU A 22 12.55 9.88 15.68
N LEU A 23 11.37 10.30 16.16
CA LEU A 23 10.10 9.82 15.61
C LEU A 23 10.00 10.13 14.11
N VAL A 24 10.32 11.35 13.69
CA VAL A 24 10.29 11.74 12.28
C VAL A 24 11.33 10.97 11.45
N ALA A 25 12.52 10.73 11.98
CA ALA A 25 13.57 9.98 11.28
C ALA A 25 13.24 8.48 11.15
N PHE A 26 12.50 7.91 12.11
CA PHE A 26 12.20 6.48 12.15
C PHE A 26 10.76 6.14 11.76
N GLN A 27 9.90 7.12 11.47
CA GLN A 27 8.49 6.90 11.13
C GLN A 27 8.29 5.89 9.99
N GLU A 28 9.13 5.92 8.96
CA GLU A 28 9.03 5.00 7.81
C GLU A 28 9.32 3.55 8.18
N LYS A 29 10.06 3.31 9.26
CA LYS A 29 10.34 1.96 9.78
C LYS A 29 9.25 1.44 10.71
N LEU A 30 8.36 2.32 11.19
CA LEU A 30 7.20 1.95 12.00
C LEU A 30 6.01 1.53 11.11
N VAL A 31 6.01 1.93 9.84
CA VAL A 31 5.00 1.51 8.87
C VAL A 31 5.27 0.07 8.45
N TYR A 32 4.35 -0.83 8.79
CA TYR A 32 4.37 -2.20 8.28
C TYR A 32 4.06 -2.19 6.78
N VAL A 33 5.01 -2.65 5.97
CA VAL A 33 4.80 -2.92 4.56
C VAL A 33 4.73 -4.43 4.40
N PRO A 34 3.58 -5.03 4.07
CA PRO A 34 3.50 -6.46 3.78
C PRO A 34 4.35 -6.75 2.54
N VAL A 35 5.50 -7.39 2.73
CA VAL A 35 6.35 -7.88 1.65
C VAL A 35 6.16 -9.40 1.60
N LEU A 36 5.76 -9.92 0.44
CA LEU A 36 5.71 -11.37 0.24
C LEU A 36 7.12 -11.97 0.43
N PRO A 37 7.27 -13.05 1.23
CA PRO A 37 8.56 -13.70 1.40
C PRO A 37 9.10 -14.17 0.04
N GLY A 38 10.34 -13.79 -0.26
CA GLY A 38 10.99 -14.10 -1.54
C GLY A 38 10.82 -13.04 -2.64
N VAL A 39 10.03 -11.99 -2.43
CA VAL A 39 9.90 -10.86 -3.37
C VAL A 39 10.67 -9.66 -2.84
N THR A 40 11.60 -9.14 -3.64
CA THR A 40 12.29 -7.87 -3.34
C THR A 40 11.24 -6.78 -3.15
N LYS A 41 11.48 -5.82 -2.23
CA LYS A 41 10.69 -4.58 -2.01
C LYS A 41 10.51 -3.70 -3.28
N SER A 42 10.87 -4.21 -4.45
CA SER A 42 10.67 -3.63 -5.77
C SER A 42 9.23 -3.83 -6.22
N TYR A 43 8.56 -2.68 -6.24
CA TYR A 43 7.28 -2.33 -6.82
C TYR A 43 6.92 -3.00 -8.16
N GLN A 44 5.60 -3.09 -8.41
CA GLN A 44 4.89 -3.70 -9.54
C GLN A 44 5.00 -5.23 -9.66
N ILE A 45 4.24 -5.94 -8.82
CA ILE A 45 3.85 -7.33 -9.10
C ILE A 45 2.69 -7.27 -10.10
N THR A 46 2.93 -7.71 -11.32
CA THR A 46 1.86 -8.01 -12.28
C THR A 46 1.37 -9.44 -12.09
N PRO A 47 0.11 -9.76 -12.43
CA PRO A 47 -0.40 -11.13 -12.34
C PRO A 47 0.42 -12.13 -13.17
N ALA A 48 1.02 -11.69 -14.29
CA ALA A 48 1.93 -12.52 -15.08
C ALA A 48 3.16 -13.00 -14.29
N ARG A 49 3.64 -12.25 -13.30
CA ARG A 49 4.75 -12.68 -12.44
C ARG A 49 4.37 -13.87 -11.56
N LEU A 50 3.08 -14.08 -11.33
CA LEU A 50 2.52 -15.23 -10.63
C LEU A 50 2.13 -16.37 -11.60
N GLY A 51 2.44 -16.23 -12.91
CA GLY A 51 2.07 -17.21 -13.94
C GLY A 51 0.59 -17.15 -14.35
N LEU A 52 -0.12 -16.07 -14.02
CA LEU A 52 -1.54 -15.89 -14.35
C LEU A 52 -1.70 -15.14 -15.68
N THR A 53 -2.54 -15.66 -16.56
CA THR A 53 -3.01 -14.95 -17.76
C THR A 53 -4.01 -13.88 -17.34
N TYR A 54 -3.76 -12.64 -17.74
CA TYR A 54 -4.62 -11.52 -17.39
C TYR A 54 -4.79 -10.56 -18.58
N GLU A 55 -5.89 -9.82 -18.58
CA GLU A 55 -6.21 -8.75 -19.51
C GLU A 55 -6.23 -7.41 -18.75
N ASP A 56 -5.57 -6.39 -19.29
CA ASP A 56 -5.66 -5.02 -18.77
C ASP A 56 -6.98 -4.39 -19.21
N VAL A 57 -7.81 -3.97 -18.25
CA VAL A 57 -9.12 -3.37 -18.50
C VAL A 57 -9.27 -2.02 -17.78
N TRP A 58 -10.10 -1.16 -18.33
CA TRP A 58 -10.40 0.16 -17.76
C TRP A 58 -11.89 0.26 -17.49
N LEU A 59 -12.24 0.31 -16.20
CA LEU A 59 -13.60 0.49 -15.73
C LEU A 59 -13.89 2.00 -15.60
N ARG A 60 -15.13 2.39 -15.88
CA ARG A 60 -15.59 3.76 -15.67
C ARG A 60 -16.59 3.76 -14.54
N SER A 61 -16.24 4.45 -13.46
CA SER A 61 -17.15 4.66 -12.34
C SER A 61 -18.25 5.66 -12.72
N SER A 62 -19.35 5.64 -11.95
CA SER A 62 -20.52 6.51 -12.16
C SER A 62 -20.20 8.00 -12.08
N ASP A 63 -19.21 8.36 -11.26
CA ASP A 63 -18.63 9.71 -11.14
C ASP A 63 -17.71 10.10 -12.30
N GLY A 64 -17.50 9.20 -13.27
CA GLY A 64 -16.69 9.42 -14.45
C GLY A 64 -15.21 9.11 -14.28
N VAL A 65 -14.77 8.65 -13.11
CA VAL A 65 -13.37 8.26 -12.86
C VAL A 65 -13.04 6.98 -13.63
N LYS A 66 -11.88 6.98 -14.30
CA LYS A 66 -11.31 5.79 -14.96
C LYS A 66 -10.49 5.00 -13.95
N LEU A 67 -10.91 3.77 -13.71
CA LEU A 67 -10.26 2.81 -12.82
C LEU A 67 -9.56 1.77 -13.68
N HIS A 68 -8.25 1.65 -13.55
CA HIS A 68 -7.54 0.52 -14.12
C HIS A 68 -7.86 -0.75 -13.31
N ALA A 69 -7.85 -1.89 -13.98
CA ALA A 69 -8.15 -3.18 -13.40
C ALA A 69 -7.50 -4.32 -14.22
N TRP A 70 -7.27 -5.45 -13.58
CA TRP A 70 -6.83 -6.68 -14.24
C TRP A 70 -7.95 -7.70 -14.24
N PHE A 71 -8.26 -8.23 -15.42
CA PHE A 71 -9.23 -9.30 -15.58
C PHE A 71 -8.50 -10.63 -15.80
N ILE A 72 -8.70 -11.57 -14.87
CA ILE A 72 -8.05 -12.88 -14.87
C ILE A 72 -9.11 -13.93 -15.21
N LYS A 73 -8.96 -14.53 -16.40
CA LYS A 73 -9.77 -15.68 -16.84
C LYS A 73 -8.96 -16.94 -16.64
N LEU A 74 -9.38 -17.83 -15.74
CA LEU A 74 -8.76 -19.15 -15.63
C LEU A 74 -9.06 -20.03 -16.86
N PHE A 75 -10.26 -19.89 -17.43
CA PHE A 75 -10.72 -20.66 -18.59
C PHE A 75 -11.37 -19.72 -19.61
N PRO A 76 -10.99 -19.78 -20.91
CA PRO A 76 -11.51 -18.88 -21.94
C PRO A 76 -13.02 -18.97 -22.17
N ASP A 77 -13.62 -20.14 -21.94
CA ASP A 77 -15.02 -20.45 -22.28
C ASP A 77 -15.95 -20.59 -21.06
N CYS A 78 -15.48 -20.23 -19.86
CA CYS A 78 -16.30 -20.31 -18.66
C CYS A 78 -17.19 -19.08 -18.48
N ARG A 79 -18.43 -19.30 -18.06
CA ARG A 79 -19.37 -18.24 -17.63
C ARG A 79 -19.62 -18.40 -16.14
N GLY A 80 -18.56 -18.27 -15.38
CA GLY A 80 -18.56 -18.48 -13.95
C GLY A 80 -19.07 -17.26 -13.17
N PRO A 81 -19.30 -17.39 -11.86
CA PRO A 81 -19.38 -16.23 -10.98
C PRO A 81 -18.09 -15.40 -11.07
N THR A 82 -18.27 -14.11 -11.32
CA THR A 82 -17.17 -13.14 -11.34
C THR A 82 -16.98 -12.52 -9.96
N ILE A 83 -15.76 -12.56 -9.42
CA ILE A 83 -15.38 -11.96 -8.14
C ILE A 83 -14.55 -10.70 -8.40
N LEU A 84 -14.92 -9.60 -7.73
CA LEU A 84 -14.23 -8.31 -7.81
C LEU A 84 -13.57 -7.99 -6.47
N PHE A 85 -12.24 -7.85 -6.48
CA PHE A 85 -11.45 -7.51 -5.31
C PHE A 85 -11.14 -6.02 -5.26
N PHE A 86 -11.54 -5.37 -4.17
CA PHE A 86 -11.21 -3.98 -3.87
C PHE A 86 -10.05 -3.95 -2.87
N GLN A 87 -8.99 -3.20 -3.18
CA GLN A 87 -7.88 -3.05 -2.26
C GLN A 87 -8.15 -1.96 -1.22
N GLU A 88 -7.58 -2.12 -0.02
CA GLU A 88 -7.62 -1.10 1.03
C GLU A 88 -6.81 0.17 0.71
N ASN A 89 -7.09 1.23 1.46
CA ASN A 89 -6.45 2.54 1.34
C ASN A 89 -4.93 2.43 1.60
N ALA A 90 -4.11 2.84 0.62
CA ALA A 90 -2.64 2.60 0.49
C ALA A 90 -2.22 1.32 -0.26
N GLY A 91 -3.17 0.56 -0.76
CA GLY A 91 -2.95 -0.46 -1.76
C GLY A 91 -2.65 0.12 -3.15
N SER A 92 -1.52 -0.26 -3.74
CA SER A 92 -1.12 0.20 -5.09
C SER A 92 -1.68 -0.66 -6.25
N ILE A 93 -2.48 -1.68 -5.93
CA ILE A 93 -2.96 -2.71 -6.85
C ILE A 93 -4.41 -2.41 -7.20
N PHE A 94 -4.56 -2.10 -8.48
CA PHE A 94 -5.80 -1.87 -9.19
C PHE A 94 -6.69 -3.13 -9.17
N PHE A 95 -8.00 -2.91 -9.23
CA PHE A 95 -9.03 -3.92 -9.03
C PHE A 95 -8.77 -5.22 -9.80
N ILE A 96 -8.87 -6.37 -9.13
CA ILE A 96 -8.74 -7.67 -9.77
C ILE A 96 -10.13 -8.27 -9.95
N VAL A 97 -10.42 -8.69 -11.17
CA VAL A 97 -11.64 -9.40 -11.54
C VAL A 97 -11.26 -10.85 -11.88
N LEU A 98 -11.90 -11.83 -11.24
CA LEU A 98 -11.63 -13.26 -11.42
C LEU A 98 -12.89 -14.00 -11.86
N ASP A 99 -12.76 -14.89 -12.83
CA ASP A 99 -13.83 -15.78 -13.29
C ASP A 99 -13.61 -17.19 -12.71
N TYR A 100 -14.49 -17.64 -11.81
CA TYR A 100 -14.38 -18.90 -11.05
C TYR A 100 -15.37 -19.94 -11.59
N LEU A 101 -14.99 -21.22 -11.69
CA LEU A 101 -15.85 -22.32 -12.17
C LEU A 101 -17.13 -22.50 -11.35
#